data_AF-A0A5C6Y0H5-F1
#
_entry.id   AF-A0A5C6Y0H5-F1
#
_cell.length_a   1.000
_cell.length_b   1.000
_cell.length_c   1.000
_cell.angle_alpha   90.00
_cell.angle_beta   90.00
_cell.angle_gamma   90.00
#
_symmetry.space_group_name_H-M   'P 1'
#
loop_
_entity.id
_entity.type
_entity.pdbx_description
1 polymer ?
#
loop_
_entity_poly.entity_id
_entity_poly.type
_entity_poly.pdbx_seq_one_letter_code
_entity_poly.pdbx_strand_id
1 'polypeptide(L)'
;MIFNRSIVFSEEPVYFTNNISKYLQSKGRRMMGWNEIMGHNLHNYQDQKDTKTTQKLAKESIIHFWKGDVALATTAASAGYEIVNSLHNYTYLDYKYKNLPLSKAYSFDPIPEKLDEQFHDKVIGLGCQMWGEWIPTNGEMHYQVFPRIAAYAEIGWTEKKHKNFGTFKASLKNLQKRWTAKGIYFAPDAYLEK
;
A
#
# COMPACT_ATOMS: atom_id res chain seq x y z
N MET A 1 -13.07 45.34 -10.98
CA MET A 1 -12.68 44.07 -11.62
C MET A 1 -12.51 43.05 -10.51
N ILE A 2 -13.58 42.34 -10.17
CA ILE A 2 -13.59 41.38 -9.06
C ILE A 2 -13.13 40.03 -9.62
N PHE A 3 -12.05 39.47 -9.07
CA PHE A 3 -11.55 38.15 -9.44
C PHE A 3 -12.58 37.10 -9.06
N ASN A 4 -13.39 36.69 -10.03
CA ASN A 4 -14.27 35.54 -9.91
C ASN A 4 -13.49 34.30 -10.34
N ARG A 5 -12.69 33.73 -9.43
CA ARG A 5 -12.23 32.34 -9.59
C ARG A 5 -13.19 31.45 -8.83
N SER A 6 -14.23 30.99 -9.52
CA SER A 6 -15.03 29.86 -9.08
C SER A 6 -14.11 28.63 -9.06
N ILE A 7 -13.47 28.35 -7.93
CA ILE A 7 -12.82 27.06 -7.70
C ILE A 7 -13.96 26.05 -7.61
N VAL A 8 -14.05 25.15 -8.57
CA VAL A 8 -14.98 24.03 -8.53
C VAL A 8 -14.52 23.12 -7.39
N PHE A 9 -15.43 22.69 -6.51
CA PHE A 9 -15.11 21.86 -5.32
C PHE A 9 -14.25 20.61 -5.66
N SER A 10 -14.38 20.07 -6.88
CA SER A 10 -13.57 18.94 -7.38
C SER A 10 -12.08 19.25 -7.59
N GLU A 11 -11.67 20.52 -7.65
CA GLU A 11 -10.26 20.93 -7.83
C GLU A 11 -9.52 21.17 -6.51
N GLU A 12 -10.25 21.26 -5.39
CA GLU A 12 -9.72 21.62 -4.07
C GLU A 12 -8.70 20.60 -3.52
N PRO A 13 -8.91 19.27 -3.65
CA PRO A 13 -7.99 18.29 -3.06
C PRO A 13 -6.61 18.26 -3.73
N VAL A 14 -6.54 18.33 -5.06
CA VAL A 14 -5.25 18.30 -5.79
C VAL A 14 -4.50 19.62 -5.61
N TYR A 15 -5.21 20.76 -5.60
CA TYR A 15 -4.60 22.06 -5.32
C TYR A 15 -3.96 22.10 -3.92
N PHE A 16 -4.72 21.68 -2.90
CA PHE A 16 -4.23 21.58 -1.53
C PHE A 16 -3.00 20.66 -1.44
N THR A 17 -3.12 19.46 -2.01
CA THR A 17 -2.03 18.47 -2.05
C THR A 17 -0.77 19.03 -2.71
N ASN A 18 -0.90 19.76 -3.82
CA ASN A 18 0.22 20.39 -4.49
C ASN A 18 0.88 21.50 -3.67
N ASN A 19 0.12 22.27 -2.88
CA ASN A 19 0.69 23.27 -1.98
C ASN A 19 1.47 22.62 -0.83
N ILE A 20 0.95 21.53 -0.25
CA ILE A 20 1.67 20.74 0.75
C ILE A 20 2.94 20.13 0.15
N SER A 21 2.87 19.60 -1.07
CA SER A 21 4.04 19.08 -1.78
C SER A 21 5.14 20.14 -1.94
N LYS A 22 4.78 21.36 -2.38
CA LYS A 22 5.72 22.49 -2.49
C LYS A 22 6.33 22.87 -1.14
N TYR A 23 5.53 22.90 -0.08
CA TYR A 23 6.02 23.19 1.27
C TYR A 23 7.03 22.13 1.73
N LEU A 24 6.73 20.84 1.57
CA LEU A 24 7.64 19.76 1.91
C LEU A 24 8.94 19.81 1.11
N GLN A 25 8.85 20.11 -0.20
CA GLN A 25 10.02 20.30 -1.05
C GLN A 25 10.91 21.45 -0.57
N SER A 26 10.33 22.56 -0.12
CA SER A 26 11.10 23.67 0.49
C SER A 26 11.90 23.26 1.74
N LYS A 27 11.60 22.08 2.31
CA LYS A 27 12.28 21.47 3.46
C LYS A 27 13.14 20.25 3.08
N GLY A 28 13.37 20.01 1.79
CA GLY A 28 14.12 18.84 1.30
C GLY A 28 13.40 17.51 1.55
N ARG A 29 12.05 17.52 1.64
CA ARG A 29 11.22 16.33 1.84
C ARG A 29 10.32 16.10 0.63
N ARG A 30 10.00 14.84 0.36
CA ARG A 30 9.03 14.45 -0.68
C ARG A 30 7.71 14.08 -0.05
N MET A 31 6.62 14.46 -0.71
CA MET A 31 5.27 14.09 -0.29
C MET A 31 4.96 12.68 -0.77
N MET A 32 4.34 11.88 0.10
CA MET A 32 3.70 10.62 -0.27
C MET A 32 2.24 10.68 0.19
N GLY A 33 1.32 10.21 -0.64
CA GLY A 33 -0.09 10.12 -0.27
C GLY A 33 -0.78 8.94 -0.94
N TRP A 34 -1.96 8.58 -0.42
CA TRP A 34 -2.78 7.52 -1.00
C TRP A 34 -3.21 7.86 -2.42
N ASN A 35 -3.47 6.86 -3.25
CA ASN A 35 -3.67 7.05 -4.70
C ASN A 35 -4.89 7.92 -5.09
N GLU A 36 -5.76 8.27 -4.15
CA GLU A 36 -6.76 9.34 -4.27
C GLU A 36 -6.16 10.70 -4.62
N ILE A 37 -4.90 10.98 -4.23
CA ILE A 37 -4.24 12.27 -4.53
C ILE A 37 -4.09 12.53 -6.03
N MET A 38 -4.26 11.50 -6.86
CA MET A 38 -4.31 11.63 -8.31
C MET A 38 -5.63 12.25 -8.81
N GLY A 39 -6.63 12.45 -7.94
CA GLY A 39 -7.95 12.97 -8.30
C GLY A 39 -8.90 11.91 -8.86
N HIS A 40 -8.56 10.62 -8.75
CA HIS A 40 -9.44 9.52 -9.14
C HIS A 40 -10.37 9.13 -7.99
N ASN A 41 -11.61 8.81 -8.32
CA ASN A 41 -12.58 8.29 -7.35
C ASN A 41 -12.39 6.79 -7.14
N LEU A 42 -12.14 6.40 -5.89
CA LEU A 42 -11.90 5.01 -5.45
C LEU A 42 -13.01 4.48 -4.53
N HIS A 43 -14.07 5.28 -4.31
CA HIS A 43 -15.18 4.96 -3.42
C HIS A 43 -16.53 5.05 -4.15
N ASN A 44 -17.32 3.98 -4.09
CA ASN A 44 -18.62 3.85 -4.74
C ASN A 44 -19.69 4.88 -4.27
N TYR A 45 -19.38 5.75 -3.31
CA TYR A 45 -20.29 6.75 -2.74
C TYR A 45 -20.10 8.16 -3.31
N GLN A 46 -19.12 8.39 -4.18
CA GLN A 46 -18.88 9.70 -4.79
C GLN A 46 -19.43 9.74 -6.22
N ASP A 47 -20.18 10.80 -6.56
CA ASP A 47 -20.74 11.00 -7.89
C ASP A 47 -19.64 11.23 -8.93
N GLN A 48 -19.80 10.66 -10.14
CA GLN A 48 -18.84 10.81 -11.25
C GLN A 48 -18.62 12.27 -11.69
N LYS A 49 -19.47 13.21 -11.25
CA LYS A 49 -19.35 14.64 -11.57
C LYS A 49 -18.25 15.35 -10.76
N ASP A 50 -17.77 14.76 -9.66
CA ASP A 50 -16.75 15.36 -8.77
C ASP A 50 -15.30 15.01 -9.14
N THR A 51 -15.06 14.34 -10.28
CA THR A 51 -13.74 13.75 -10.62
C THR A 51 -13.00 14.43 -11.77
N LYS A 52 -13.55 15.51 -12.34
CA LYS A 52 -12.84 16.29 -13.36
C LYS A 52 -11.90 17.30 -12.69
N THR A 53 -10.68 16.86 -12.37
CA THR A 53 -9.58 17.77 -12.07
C THR A 53 -8.76 18.04 -13.33
N THR A 54 -8.50 19.31 -13.61
CA THR A 54 -7.57 19.73 -14.67
C THR A 54 -6.12 19.83 -14.18
N GLN A 55 -5.92 19.76 -12.87
CA GLN A 55 -4.61 19.94 -12.24
C GLN A 55 -3.86 18.62 -12.16
N LYS A 56 -2.61 18.63 -12.61
CA LYS A 56 -1.69 17.51 -12.44
C LYS A 56 -1.09 17.54 -11.03
N LEU A 57 -0.99 16.36 -10.41
CA LEU A 57 -0.23 16.18 -9.17
C LEU A 57 1.23 16.63 -9.37
N ALA A 58 1.86 17.15 -8.32
CA ALA A 58 3.28 17.54 -8.38
C ALA A 58 4.15 16.30 -8.66
N LYS A 59 5.01 16.37 -9.69
CA LYS A 59 5.82 15.25 -10.20
C LYS A 59 6.66 14.51 -9.15
N GLU A 60 7.13 15.24 -8.13
CA GLU A 60 7.97 14.68 -7.06
C GLU A 60 7.18 13.85 -6.02
N SER A 61 5.85 13.84 -6.12
CA SER A 61 4.97 13.13 -5.19
C SER A 61 5.04 11.62 -5.43
N ILE A 62 5.12 10.86 -4.34
CA ILE A 62 5.05 9.39 -4.36
C ILE A 62 3.59 8.97 -4.17
N ILE A 63 3.13 8.03 -4.98
CA ILE A 63 1.78 7.50 -4.91
C ILE A 63 1.80 6.19 -4.12
N HIS A 64 1.13 6.17 -2.97
CA HIS A 64 0.92 4.95 -2.19
C HIS A 64 -0.37 4.28 -2.64
N PHE A 65 -0.24 3.19 -3.38
CA PHE A 65 -1.35 2.50 -4.02
C PHE A 65 -1.98 1.48 -3.06
N TRP A 66 -3.20 1.71 -2.60
CA TRP A 66 -3.87 0.79 -1.66
C TRP A 66 -5.12 0.14 -2.23
N LYS A 67 -5.81 0.78 -3.17
CA LYS A 67 -7.08 0.29 -3.73
C LYS A 67 -7.32 0.79 -5.15
N GLY A 68 -8.13 0.06 -5.90
CA GLY A 68 -8.54 0.41 -7.25
C GLY A 68 -7.98 -0.57 -8.28
N ASP A 69 -8.21 -0.26 -9.54
CA ASP A 69 -7.70 -1.05 -10.67
C ASP A 69 -6.19 -0.90 -10.80
N VAL A 70 -5.48 -2.00 -11.06
CA VAL A 70 -4.06 -2.02 -11.45
C VAL A 70 -3.77 -1.06 -12.60
N ALA A 71 -4.71 -0.81 -13.50
CA ALA A 71 -4.58 0.18 -14.57
C ALA A 71 -4.26 1.60 -14.07
N LEU A 72 -4.68 1.97 -12.84
CA LEU A 72 -4.33 3.24 -12.22
C LEU A 72 -2.84 3.30 -11.83
N ALA A 73 -2.26 2.19 -11.36
CA ALA A 73 -0.84 2.11 -11.07
C ALA A 73 -0.01 2.24 -12.36
N THR A 74 -0.44 1.59 -13.45
CA THR A 74 0.19 1.76 -14.77
C THR A 74 0.11 3.22 -15.23
N THR A 75 -1.05 3.86 -15.09
CA THR A 75 -1.24 5.27 -15.46
C THR A 75 -0.30 6.20 -14.68
N ALA A 76 -0.15 5.97 -13.38
CA ALA A 76 0.77 6.71 -12.52
C ALA A 76 2.23 6.52 -12.94
N ALA A 77 2.65 5.28 -13.17
CA ALA A 77 4.02 4.96 -13.55
C ALA A 77 4.38 5.56 -14.92
N SER A 78 3.49 5.43 -15.91
CA SER A 78 3.66 6.01 -17.25
C SER A 78 3.67 7.55 -17.22
N ALA A 79 3.02 8.17 -16.24
CA ALA A 79 3.09 9.61 -16.00
C ALA A 79 4.38 10.06 -15.28
N GLY A 80 5.25 9.11 -14.90
CA GLY A 80 6.56 9.34 -14.31
C GLY A 80 6.58 9.37 -12.78
N TYR A 81 5.48 9.03 -12.11
CA TYR A 81 5.45 8.97 -10.65
C TYR A 81 6.07 7.68 -10.11
N GLU A 82 6.68 7.78 -8.95
CA GLU A 82 7.07 6.62 -8.15
C GLU A 82 5.89 6.11 -7.32
N ILE A 83 5.85 4.81 -7.11
CA ILE A 83 4.75 4.08 -6.51
C ILE A 83 5.27 3.20 -5.38
N VAL A 84 4.57 3.25 -4.24
CA VAL A 84 4.64 2.21 -3.20
C VAL A 84 3.36 1.40 -3.30
N ASN A 85 3.46 0.08 -3.51
CA ASN A 85 2.29 -0.77 -3.69
C ASN A 85 1.91 -1.50 -2.38
N SER A 86 0.68 -1.28 -1.93
CA SER A 86 0.10 -1.94 -0.76
C SER A 86 -1.38 -2.28 -1.02
N LEU A 87 -1.65 -3.00 -2.12
CA LEU A 87 -3.01 -3.37 -2.48
C LEU A 87 -3.70 -4.12 -1.34
N HIS A 88 -4.81 -3.57 -0.85
CA HIS A 88 -5.37 -3.92 0.46
C HIS A 88 -5.75 -5.39 0.60
N ASN A 89 -6.27 -5.99 -0.46
CA ASN A 89 -6.67 -7.39 -0.52
C ASN A 89 -5.51 -8.39 -0.34
N TYR A 90 -4.26 -7.92 -0.43
CA TYR A 90 -3.04 -8.70 -0.22
C TYR A 90 -2.17 -8.23 0.94
N THR A 91 -2.39 -7.03 1.50
CA THR A 91 -1.39 -6.38 2.38
C THR A 91 -1.93 -5.83 3.71
N TYR A 92 -3.25 -5.81 3.91
CA TYR A 92 -3.86 -5.29 5.13
C TYR A 92 -3.89 -6.36 6.23
N LEU A 93 -2.97 -6.22 7.19
CA LEU A 93 -2.76 -7.14 8.30
C LEU A 93 -3.95 -7.20 9.27
N ASP A 94 -4.77 -6.16 9.33
CA ASP A 94 -6.01 -6.13 10.13
C ASP A 94 -7.08 -7.11 9.61
N TYR A 95 -6.96 -7.59 8.36
CA TYR A 95 -7.85 -8.60 7.84
C TYR A 95 -7.65 -9.94 8.55
N LYS A 96 -8.76 -10.62 8.85
CA LYS A 96 -8.73 -11.99 9.40
C LYS A 96 -8.01 -12.94 8.44
N TYR A 97 -7.35 -13.97 8.98
CA TYR A 97 -6.66 -15.00 8.20
C TYR A 97 -7.54 -15.69 7.16
N LYS A 98 -8.84 -15.84 7.42
CA LYS A 98 -9.82 -16.30 6.41
C LYS A 98 -9.78 -15.50 5.10
N ASN A 99 -9.59 -14.17 5.18
CA ASN A 99 -9.60 -13.26 4.03
C ASN A 99 -8.19 -13.01 3.47
N LEU A 100 -7.19 -13.05 4.35
CA LEU A 100 -5.78 -12.87 4.02
C LEU A 100 -4.95 -13.95 4.73
N PRO A 101 -5.00 -15.21 4.23
CA PRO A 101 -4.18 -16.28 4.77
C PRO A 101 -2.70 -16.02 4.45
N LEU A 102 -1.80 -16.69 5.17
CA LEU A 102 -0.36 -16.48 5.02
C LEU A 102 0.12 -16.77 3.60
N SER A 103 -0.40 -17.82 2.96
CA SER A 103 -0.10 -18.13 1.55
C SER A 103 -0.47 -16.99 0.60
N LYS A 104 -1.64 -16.37 0.79
CA LYS A 104 -2.11 -15.22 0.00
C LYS A 104 -1.28 -13.96 0.28
N ALA A 105 -0.91 -13.72 1.54
CA ALA A 105 0.01 -12.64 1.88
C ALA A 105 1.37 -12.82 1.17
N TYR A 106 1.93 -14.04 1.20
CA TYR A 106 3.21 -14.38 0.57
C TYR A 106 3.15 -14.34 -0.97
N SER A 107 1.99 -14.57 -1.58
CA SER A 107 1.83 -14.52 -3.04
C SER A 107 1.80 -13.09 -3.60
N PHE A 108 1.83 -12.07 -2.75
CA PHE A 108 1.81 -10.68 -3.20
C PHE A 108 3.09 -10.32 -3.98
N ASP A 109 2.90 -9.68 -5.13
CA ASP A 109 3.97 -9.06 -5.90
C ASP A 109 3.78 -7.52 -5.87
N PRO A 110 4.77 -6.76 -5.39
CA PRO A 110 4.72 -5.30 -5.44
C PRO A 110 4.63 -4.77 -6.87
N ILE A 111 5.19 -5.49 -7.85
CA ILE A 111 5.12 -5.14 -9.27
C ILE A 111 3.80 -5.71 -9.82
N PRO A 112 2.85 -4.87 -10.26
CA PRO A 112 1.59 -5.37 -10.81
C PRO A 112 1.81 -6.20 -12.08
N GLU A 113 1.07 -7.30 -12.23
CA GLU A 113 1.28 -8.30 -13.30
C GLU A 113 1.22 -7.74 -14.73
N LYS A 114 0.43 -6.67 -14.95
CA LYS A 114 0.26 -6.02 -16.26
C LYS A 114 1.04 -4.71 -16.40
N LEU A 115 1.98 -4.43 -15.50
CA LEU A 115 2.85 -3.27 -15.63
C LEU A 115 3.97 -3.60 -16.62
N ASP A 116 4.13 -2.76 -17.65
CA ASP A 116 5.24 -2.92 -18.61
C ASP A 116 6.60 -2.87 -17.90
N GLU A 117 7.53 -3.72 -18.35
CA GLU A 117 8.87 -3.87 -17.75
C GLU A 117 9.63 -2.54 -17.65
N GLN A 118 9.46 -1.65 -18.62
CA GLN A 118 10.06 -0.31 -18.62
C GLN A 118 9.64 0.58 -17.45
N PHE A 119 8.55 0.24 -16.75
CA PHE A 119 8.04 0.98 -15.60
C PHE A 119 8.22 0.24 -14.27
N HIS A 120 8.86 -0.93 -14.26
CA HIS A 120 9.08 -1.69 -13.02
C HIS A 120 9.92 -0.90 -12.01
N ASP A 121 10.84 -0.06 -12.48
CA ASP A 121 11.66 0.85 -11.67
C ASP A 121 10.83 1.93 -10.94
N LYS A 122 9.61 2.21 -11.39
CA LYS A 122 8.69 3.15 -10.72
C LYS A 122 8.07 2.56 -9.47
N VAL A 123 8.06 1.24 -9.31
CA VAL A 123 7.61 0.60 -8.08
C VAL A 123 8.78 0.55 -7.10
N ILE A 124 8.89 1.57 -6.26
CA ILE A 124 10.04 1.75 -5.36
C ILE A 124 9.93 0.95 -4.06
N GLY A 125 8.79 0.30 -3.80
CA GLY A 125 8.61 -0.52 -2.62
C GLY A 125 7.18 -1.01 -2.42
N LEU A 126 6.96 -1.60 -1.24
CA LEU A 126 5.66 -2.10 -0.80
C LEU A 126 5.29 -1.58 0.59
N GLY A 127 4.00 -1.66 0.90
CA GLY A 127 3.48 -1.48 2.25
C GLY A 127 2.70 -2.70 2.73
N CYS A 128 2.64 -2.87 4.06
CA CYS A 128 1.71 -3.78 4.73
C CYS A 128 1.15 -3.10 5.98
N GLN A 129 -0.10 -2.65 5.90
CA GLN A 129 -0.71 -1.80 6.90
C GLN A 129 -1.40 -2.63 7.98
N MET A 130 -1.38 -2.15 9.21
CA MET A 130 -2.14 -2.69 10.33
C MET A 130 -3.05 -1.59 10.86
N TRP A 131 -4.30 -1.56 10.39
CA TRP A 131 -5.28 -0.59 10.85
C TRP A 131 -5.87 -1.00 12.22
N GLY A 132 -6.07 -0.01 13.09
CA GLY A 132 -6.31 -0.22 14.52
C GLY A 132 -7.77 -0.14 14.97
N GLU A 133 -8.73 0.06 14.07
CA GLU A 133 -10.12 0.39 14.40
C GLU A 133 -10.76 -0.62 15.35
N TRP A 134 -10.40 -1.90 15.23
CA TRP A 134 -10.97 -3.01 15.98
C TRP A 134 -9.91 -3.86 16.70
N ILE A 135 -8.75 -3.27 17.01
CA ILE A 135 -7.60 -3.98 17.58
C ILE A 135 -7.13 -3.25 18.84
N PRO A 136 -7.88 -3.37 19.96
CA PRO A 136 -7.63 -2.60 21.17
C PRO A 136 -6.40 -3.06 21.96
N THR A 137 -5.90 -4.27 21.73
CA THR A 137 -4.78 -4.83 22.52
C THR A 137 -3.54 -5.15 21.69
N ASN A 138 -2.36 -5.08 22.34
CA ASN A 138 -1.10 -5.53 21.74
C ASN A 138 -1.13 -7.01 21.36
N GLY A 139 -1.85 -7.85 22.12
CA GLY A 139 -1.99 -9.28 21.82
C GLY A 139 -2.73 -9.53 20.50
N GLU A 140 -3.85 -8.83 20.28
CA GLU A 140 -4.59 -8.90 19.01
C GLU A 140 -3.77 -8.32 17.85
N MET A 141 -3.03 -7.24 18.09
CA MET A 141 -2.11 -6.68 17.09
C MET A 141 -1.03 -7.70 16.72
N HIS A 142 -0.38 -8.33 17.71
CA HIS A 142 0.63 -9.37 17.45
C HIS A 142 0.04 -10.53 16.67
N TYR A 143 -1.17 -10.98 17.02
CA TYR A 143 -1.85 -12.08 16.34
C TYR A 143 -2.09 -11.76 14.86
N GLN A 144 -2.46 -10.52 14.56
CA GLN A 144 -2.71 -10.09 13.19
C GLN A 144 -1.41 -9.88 12.39
N VAL A 145 -0.43 -9.21 12.99
CA VAL A 145 0.83 -8.86 12.32
C VAL A 145 1.70 -10.10 12.08
N PHE A 146 1.81 -11.00 13.05
CA PHE A 146 2.69 -12.15 12.99
C PHE A 146 1.91 -13.45 12.72
N PRO A 147 2.32 -14.29 11.74
CA PRO A 147 3.58 -14.26 10.99
C PRO A 147 3.59 -13.46 9.67
N ARG A 148 2.49 -12.84 9.24
CA ARG A 148 2.39 -12.23 7.89
C ARG A 148 3.44 -11.15 7.62
N ILE A 149 3.87 -10.42 8.65
CA ILE A 149 4.98 -9.45 8.55
C ILE A 149 6.28 -10.09 8.03
N ALA A 150 6.56 -11.36 8.35
CA ALA A 150 7.72 -12.06 7.82
C ALA A 150 7.58 -12.37 6.32
N ALA A 151 6.36 -12.62 5.84
CA ALA A 151 6.09 -12.80 4.42
C ALA A 151 6.37 -11.50 3.66
N TYR A 152 5.87 -10.35 4.15
CA TYR A 152 6.14 -9.05 3.51
C TYR A 152 7.61 -8.64 3.56
N ALA A 153 8.31 -8.97 4.65
CA ALA A 153 9.76 -8.78 4.74
C ALA A 153 10.51 -9.59 3.67
N GLU A 154 10.16 -10.86 3.45
CA GLU A 154 10.75 -11.66 2.38
C GLU A 154 10.35 -11.15 0.99
N ILE A 155 9.11 -10.68 0.81
CA ILE A 155 8.64 -10.10 -0.44
C ILE A 155 9.45 -8.86 -0.82
N GLY A 156 9.73 -7.97 0.13
CA GLY A 156 10.46 -6.74 -0.11
C GLY A 156 11.99 -6.91 -0.21
N TRP A 157 12.54 -8.03 0.27
CA TRP A 157 13.98 -8.25 0.34
C TRP A 157 14.51 -9.26 -0.68
N THR A 158 13.75 -10.32 -0.97
CA THR A 158 14.22 -11.44 -1.80
C THR A 158 13.78 -11.26 -3.25
N GLU A 159 14.65 -11.56 -4.21
CA GLU A 159 14.27 -11.54 -5.62
C GLU A 159 13.17 -12.57 -5.91
N LYS A 160 12.20 -12.23 -6.75
CA LYS A 160 11.01 -13.06 -7.05
C LYS A 160 11.38 -14.50 -7.45
N LYS A 161 12.42 -14.69 -8.27
CA LYS A 161 12.89 -16.00 -8.74
C LYS A 161 13.40 -16.94 -7.62
N HIS A 162 13.71 -16.39 -6.45
CA HIS A 162 14.22 -17.14 -5.30
C HIS A 162 13.16 -17.42 -4.23
N LYS A 163 11.94 -16.87 -4.38
CA LYS A 163 10.84 -17.06 -3.43
C LYS A 163 10.23 -18.45 -3.58
N ASN A 164 10.03 -19.13 -2.46
CA ASN A 164 9.32 -20.40 -2.40
C ASN A 164 8.58 -20.52 -1.08
N PHE A 165 7.25 -20.66 -1.15
CA PHE A 165 6.40 -20.66 0.05
C PHE A 165 6.70 -21.84 1.01
N GLY A 166 7.07 -23.01 0.47
CA GLY A 166 7.45 -24.17 1.28
C GLY A 166 8.73 -23.92 2.08
N THR A 167 9.76 -23.38 1.41
CA THR A 167 11.01 -22.98 2.05
C THR A 167 10.80 -21.86 3.07
N PHE A 168 9.98 -20.86 2.73
CA PHE A 168 9.57 -19.80 3.66
C PHE A 168 8.92 -20.37 4.92
N LYS A 169 7.93 -21.26 4.79
CA LYS A 169 7.28 -21.91 5.94
C LYS A 169 8.26 -22.73 6.80
N ALA A 170 9.23 -23.39 6.19
CA ALA A 170 10.27 -24.10 6.94
C ALA A 170 11.13 -23.12 7.76
N SER A 171 11.56 -22.01 7.15
CA SER A 171 12.34 -20.94 7.79
C SER A 171 11.55 -20.18 8.87
N LEU A 172 10.24 -20.01 8.67
CA LEU A 172 9.34 -19.32 9.59
C LEU A 172 9.36 -19.94 10.99
N LYS A 173 9.52 -21.27 11.10
CA LYS A 173 9.63 -21.97 12.39
C LYS A 173 10.76 -21.42 13.27
N ASN A 174 11.86 -20.96 12.66
CA ASN A 174 12.96 -20.35 13.40
C ASN A 174 12.61 -18.94 13.90
N LEU A 175 11.86 -18.17 13.13
CA LEU A 175 11.34 -16.86 13.56
C LEU A 175 10.33 -17.01 14.69
N GLN A 176 9.41 -17.98 14.60
CA GLN A 176 8.43 -18.28 15.65
C GLN A 176 9.09 -18.63 16.98
N LYS A 177 10.19 -19.39 16.98
CA LYS A 177 10.99 -19.65 18.20
C LYS A 177 11.52 -18.35 18.82
N ARG A 178 12.04 -17.43 17.99
CA ARG A 178 12.54 -16.12 18.45
C ARG A 178 11.42 -15.24 18.98
N TRP A 179 10.26 -15.25 18.33
CA TRP A 179 9.07 -14.50 18.76
C TRP A 179 8.51 -15.03 20.08
N THR A 180 8.49 -16.36 20.25
CA THR A 180 8.12 -17.02 21.50
C THR A 180 9.03 -16.55 22.65
N ALA A 181 10.34 -16.57 22.44
CA ALA A 181 11.32 -16.09 23.43
C ALA A 181 11.18 -14.59 23.77
N LYS A 182 10.54 -13.81 22.88
CA LYS A 182 10.25 -12.38 23.07
C LYS A 182 8.84 -12.10 23.59
N GLY A 183 8.03 -13.12 23.86
CA GLY A 183 6.65 -12.95 24.30
C GLY A 183 5.70 -12.37 23.24
N ILE A 184 6.02 -12.52 21.95
CA ILE A 184 5.14 -12.10 20.85
C ILE A 184 4.07 -13.17 20.63
N TYR A 185 2.80 -12.79 20.74
CA TYR A 185 1.64 -13.66 20.55
C TYR A 185 1.24 -13.70 19.08
N PHE A 186 1.88 -14.56 18.28
CA PHE A 186 1.60 -14.71 16.85
C PHE A 186 0.47 -15.73 16.58
N ALA A 187 -0.16 -15.65 15.41
CA ALA A 187 -1.20 -16.60 15.02
C ALA A 187 -0.64 -18.05 14.93
N PRO A 188 -1.30 -19.06 15.53
CA PRO A 188 -0.85 -20.44 15.46
C PRO A 188 -0.94 -21.03 14.04
N ASP A 189 -0.05 -21.97 13.72
CA ASP A 189 0.03 -22.64 12.41
C ASP A 189 -1.32 -23.18 11.89
N ALA A 190 -2.18 -23.64 12.80
CA ALA A 190 -3.50 -24.19 12.49
C ALA A 190 -4.49 -23.17 11.88
N TYR A 191 -4.22 -21.86 12.05
CA TYR A 191 -5.07 -20.76 11.58
C TYR A 191 -4.48 -20.00 10.39
N LEU A 192 -3.23 -20.27 10.00
CA LEU A 192 -2.55 -19.46 8.98
C LEU A 192 -3.20 -19.55 7.60
N GLU A 193 -3.95 -20.62 7.34
CA GLU A 193 -4.64 -20.86 6.06
C GLU A 193 -6.17 -20.95 6.23
N LYS A 194 -6.73 -20.46 7.35
CA LYS A 194 -8.16 -20.61 7.69
C LYS A 194 -8.84 -19.29 8.07
#